data_AF-A0A3R9X5G9-F1
#
_entry.id   AF-A0A3R9X5G9-F1
#
_cell.length_a   1.000
_cell.length_b   1.000
_cell.length_c   1.000
_cell.angle_alpha   90.00
_cell.angle_beta   90.00
_cell.angle_gamma   90.00
#
_symmetry.space_group_name_H-M   'P 1'
#
loop_
_entity.id
_entity.type
_entity.pdbx_description
1 polymer ?
#
loop_
_entity_poly.entity_id
_entity_poly.type
_entity_poly.pdbx_seq_one_letter_code
_entity_poly.pdbx_strand_id
1 'polypeptide(L)'
;MTVQELPGAGASHRSTPPPAWRPRTDAAPLLPDPEPYRVLGTPAAERLDADLMRRCHAELVRGRRYNAQATALTRQGRLAVYPSTVGQEACEIAAALVLEEQDWLFPSYRDTLAAVARGLDPVQALTLLRGDWHTGYDPREHRIAPLSTPLATQLPHAVGLAHAARLRGDDVVALAMVGDGGTSEGDFHEALNFAAVWKAPVVFLVQNNGFAISVPLSKQTAAPTLAHKAVGYGMPGRLVDGNDIAAVHEVLSEAVRRARSGGGPTLVEAVTYRIEAHTNADDATRYRGDAEVEAWKAHDPVALLERELTARGILDEQAVQAAKDAAEEMAADLRERMNADPVLNPMDIFAHVYAEQTGRLREQADMLRAELDAEEQS
;
A
#
# COMPACT_ATOMS: atom_id res chain seq x y z
N MET A 1 29.63 8.66 10.57
CA MET A 1 28.80 8.56 9.35
C MET A 1 29.14 9.77 8.49
N THR A 2 29.81 9.60 7.36
CA THR A 2 30.03 10.66 6.37
C THR A 2 28.78 10.79 5.52
N VAL A 3 28.11 11.95 5.58
CA VAL A 3 26.97 12.24 4.71
C VAL A 3 27.51 12.52 3.31
N GLN A 4 27.12 11.70 2.33
CA GLN A 4 27.44 11.96 0.94
C GLN A 4 26.50 13.07 0.46
N GLU A 5 26.94 14.33 0.57
CA GLU A 5 26.16 15.47 0.11
C GLU A 5 26.08 15.49 -1.42
N LEU A 6 24.88 15.73 -1.95
CA LEU A 6 24.69 16.01 -3.38
C LEU A 6 25.56 17.22 -3.78
N PRO A 7 26.25 17.20 -4.94
CA PRO A 7 26.95 18.36 -5.45
C PRO A 7 25.99 19.55 -5.55
N GLY A 8 26.26 20.64 -4.82
CA GLY A 8 25.40 21.83 -4.78
C GLY A 8 24.32 21.84 -3.68
N ALA A 9 24.23 20.81 -2.84
CA ALA A 9 23.40 20.84 -1.64
C ALA A 9 24.05 21.72 -0.55
N GLY A 10 23.90 23.04 -0.68
CA GLY A 10 24.31 24.00 0.33
C GLY A 10 23.44 23.90 1.59
N ALA A 11 23.62 22.85 2.40
CA ALA A 11 23.16 22.86 3.78
C ALA A 11 24.29 23.39 4.67
N SER A 12 24.44 24.72 4.70
CA SER A 12 25.39 25.35 5.62
C SER A 12 25.03 24.95 7.05
N HIS A 13 25.91 24.23 7.73
CA HIS A 13 25.79 23.98 9.17
C HIS A 13 25.52 25.30 9.90
N ARG A 14 24.35 25.44 10.49
CA ARG A 14 23.96 26.65 11.22
C ARG A 14 24.44 26.50 12.66
N SER A 15 25.58 27.13 12.98
CA SER A 15 26.04 27.23 14.37
C SER A 15 25.00 28.02 15.19
N THR A 16 24.48 27.44 16.27
CA THR A 16 23.50 28.07 17.17
C THR A 16 24.06 28.16 18.60
N PRO A 17 24.95 29.12 18.89
CA PRO A 17 25.41 29.36 20.25
C PRO A 17 24.25 29.89 21.12
N PRO A 18 24.16 29.53 22.41
CA PRO A 18 23.22 30.18 23.34
C PRO A 18 23.48 31.70 23.41
N PRO A 19 22.45 32.57 23.45
CA PRO A 19 21.01 32.30 23.55
C PRO A 19 20.27 32.28 22.19
N ALA A 20 20.97 32.16 21.06
CA ALA A 20 20.39 32.29 19.72
C ALA A 20 19.63 31.04 19.21
N TRP A 21 19.34 30.07 20.09
CA TRP A 21 18.62 28.86 19.71
C TRP A 21 17.20 29.19 19.25
N ARG A 22 16.81 28.65 18.09
CA ARG A 22 15.46 28.70 17.53
C ARG A 22 15.17 27.37 16.81
N PRO A 23 13.89 26.97 16.70
CA PRO A 23 13.51 25.84 15.85
C PRO A 23 14.05 26.00 14.42
N ARG A 24 14.38 24.88 13.77
CA ARG A 24 14.88 24.88 12.38
C ARG A 24 13.80 25.34 11.39
N THR A 25 12.56 25.02 11.67
CA THR A 25 11.38 25.34 10.87
C THR A 25 10.22 25.71 11.79
N ASP A 26 9.31 26.54 11.30
CA ASP A 26 8.00 26.71 11.93
C ASP A 26 7.19 25.43 11.76
N ALA A 27 6.59 24.94 12.84
CA ALA A 27 5.78 23.73 12.82
C ALA A 27 4.34 24.00 12.37
N ALA A 28 3.85 25.25 12.47
CA ALA A 28 2.46 25.57 12.17
C ALA A 28 2.02 25.16 10.74
N PRO A 29 2.82 25.38 9.68
CA PRO A 29 2.46 24.94 8.32
C PRO A 29 2.54 23.42 8.10
N LEU A 30 3.08 22.65 9.05
CA LEU A 30 3.21 21.20 8.97
C LEU A 30 2.06 20.47 9.68
N LEU A 31 1.27 21.19 10.47
CA LEU A 31 0.14 20.60 11.19
C LEU A 31 -0.90 20.08 10.18
N PRO A 32 -1.35 18.83 10.33
CA PRO A 32 -2.45 18.30 9.54
C PRO A 32 -3.74 19.11 9.75
N ASP A 33 -4.64 19.01 8.78
CA ASP A 33 -5.99 19.57 8.89
C ASP A 33 -6.75 18.94 10.10
N PRO A 34 -7.64 19.71 10.75
CA PRO A 34 -8.36 19.24 11.94
C PRO A 34 -9.40 18.15 11.64
N GLU A 35 -9.84 18.06 10.38
CA GLU A 35 -10.77 17.04 9.89
C GLU A 35 -10.19 16.39 8.63
N PRO A 36 -10.55 15.12 8.35
CA PRO A 36 -10.13 14.48 7.10
C PRO A 36 -10.62 15.26 5.88
N TYR A 37 -9.70 15.52 4.95
CA TYR A 37 -10.04 16.12 3.67
C TYR A 37 -11.01 15.23 2.88
N ARG A 38 -12.04 15.86 2.29
CA ARG A 38 -13.09 15.22 1.49
C ARG A 38 -13.37 16.03 0.24
N VAL A 39 -13.77 15.35 -0.82
CA VAL A 39 -14.20 15.93 -2.09
C VAL A 39 -15.67 15.61 -2.34
N LEU A 40 -16.06 14.34 -2.27
CA LEU A 40 -17.43 13.88 -2.50
C LEU A 40 -18.40 14.52 -1.49
N GLY A 41 -19.59 14.91 -1.96
CA GLY A 41 -20.55 15.63 -1.13
C GLY A 41 -20.14 17.06 -0.72
N THR A 42 -19.07 17.62 -1.29
CA THR A 42 -18.64 19.02 -1.07
C THR A 42 -18.65 19.82 -2.39
N PRO A 43 -18.56 21.17 -2.35
CA PRO A 43 -18.41 21.97 -3.56
C PRO A 43 -17.17 21.62 -4.40
N ALA A 44 -16.12 21.02 -3.80
CA ALA A 44 -14.92 20.62 -4.53
C ALA A 44 -15.22 19.58 -5.62
N ALA A 45 -16.26 18.76 -5.45
CA ALA A 45 -16.66 17.76 -6.41
C ALA A 45 -17.19 18.33 -7.75
N GLU A 46 -17.43 19.65 -7.85
CA GLU A 46 -17.73 20.32 -9.13
C GLU A 46 -16.55 20.27 -10.12
N ARG A 47 -15.33 20.06 -9.62
CA ARG A 47 -14.10 20.01 -10.43
C ARG A 47 -13.61 18.60 -10.69
N LEU A 48 -14.45 17.58 -10.45
CA LEU A 48 -14.09 16.19 -10.73
C LEU A 48 -13.81 16.01 -12.22
N ASP A 49 -12.68 15.39 -12.52
CA ASP A 49 -12.40 14.85 -13.85
C ASP A 49 -13.31 13.63 -14.08
N ALA A 50 -14.26 13.78 -15.00
CA ALA A 50 -15.27 12.76 -15.26
C ALA A 50 -14.67 11.43 -15.75
N ASP A 51 -13.61 11.47 -16.57
CA ASP A 51 -13.01 10.27 -17.14
C ASP A 51 -12.19 9.52 -16.09
N LEU A 52 -11.42 10.27 -15.29
CA LEU A 52 -10.73 9.71 -14.14
C LEU A 52 -11.72 9.08 -13.15
N MET A 53 -12.83 9.75 -12.85
CA MET A 53 -13.80 9.23 -11.89
C MET A 53 -14.54 7.99 -12.41
N ARG A 54 -14.85 7.89 -13.71
CA ARG A 54 -15.36 6.64 -14.30
C ARG A 54 -14.37 5.50 -14.16
N ARG A 55 -13.07 5.77 -14.40
CA ARG A 55 -12.01 4.78 -14.20
C ARG A 55 -11.92 4.35 -12.73
N CYS A 56 -11.93 5.30 -11.80
CA CYS A 56 -11.95 5.02 -10.36
C CYS A 56 -13.14 4.16 -9.95
N HIS A 57 -14.34 4.43 -10.48
CA HIS A 57 -15.54 3.61 -10.23
C HIS A 57 -15.37 2.18 -10.75
N ALA A 58 -14.91 2.01 -11.99
CA ALA A 58 -14.69 0.69 -12.57
C ALA A 58 -13.66 -0.12 -11.76
N GLU A 59 -12.55 0.51 -11.35
CA GLU A 59 -11.54 -0.15 -10.50
C GLU A 59 -12.07 -0.46 -9.09
N LEU A 60 -12.92 0.39 -8.51
CA LEU A 60 -13.55 0.13 -7.20
C LEU A 60 -14.46 -1.10 -7.25
N VAL A 61 -15.29 -1.21 -8.30
CA VAL A 61 -16.15 -2.39 -8.54
C VAL A 61 -15.29 -3.63 -8.77
N ARG A 62 -14.25 -3.52 -9.60
CA ARG A 62 -13.28 -4.59 -9.86
C ARG A 62 -12.57 -5.04 -8.59
N GLY A 63 -12.12 -4.11 -7.77
CA GLY A 63 -11.44 -4.36 -6.49
C GLY A 63 -12.34 -5.05 -5.47
N ARG A 64 -13.60 -4.61 -5.33
CA ARG A 64 -14.59 -5.29 -4.49
C ARG A 64 -14.77 -6.75 -4.92
N ARG A 65 -14.87 -7.00 -6.22
CA ARG A 65 -15.09 -8.36 -6.75
C ARG A 65 -13.83 -9.24 -6.62
N TYR A 66 -12.65 -8.67 -6.80
CA TYR A 66 -11.35 -9.32 -6.55
C TYR A 66 -11.27 -9.80 -5.10
N ASN A 67 -11.57 -8.94 -4.13
CA ASN A 67 -11.60 -9.31 -2.71
C ASN A 67 -12.56 -10.47 -2.44
N ALA A 68 -13.80 -10.38 -2.96
CA ALA A 68 -14.79 -11.44 -2.79
C ALA A 68 -14.31 -12.78 -3.37
N GLN A 69 -13.63 -12.74 -4.53
CA GLN A 69 -13.10 -13.95 -5.15
C GLN A 69 -11.92 -14.54 -4.37
N ALA A 70 -10.98 -13.72 -3.90
CA ALA A 70 -9.86 -14.18 -3.08
C ALA A 70 -10.33 -14.74 -1.73
N THR A 71 -11.31 -14.10 -1.09
CA THR A 71 -11.97 -14.65 0.10
C THR A 71 -12.63 -15.99 -0.18
N ALA A 72 -13.31 -16.17 -1.32
CA ALA A 72 -13.85 -17.47 -1.71
C ALA A 72 -12.77 -18.54 -1.91
N LEU A 73 -11.61 -18.19 -2.49
CA LEU A 73 -10.47 -19.09 -2.69
C LEU A 73 -9.88 -19.59 -1.36
N THR A 74 -9.83 -18.77 -0.30
CA THR A 74 -9.40 -19.26 1.03
C THR A 74 -10.34 -20.33 1.58
N ARG A 75 -11.66 -20.17 1.42
CA ARG A 75 -12.66 -21.16 1.85
C ARG A 75 -12.57 -22.46 1.06
N GLN A 76 -12.04 -22.41 -0.16
CA GLN A 76 -11.79 -23.56 -1.03
C GLN A 76 -10.42 -24.21 -0.78
N GLY A 77 -9.61 -23.67 0.13
CA GLY A 77 -8.25 -24.16 0.39
C GLY A 77 -7.24 -23.83 -0.73
N ARG A 78 -7.59 -22.93 -1.66
CA ARG A 78 -6.69 -22.47 -2.75
C ARG A 78 -5.80 -21.31 -2.35
N LEU A 79 -6.03 -20.72 -1.17
CA LEU A 79 -5.17 -19.72 -0.53
C LEU A 79 -4.99 -20.10 0.94
N ALA A 80 -3.76 -20.02 1.45
CA ALA A 80 -3.48 -20.30 2.86
C ALA A 80 -4.01 -19.19 3.76
N VAL A 81 -3.78 -17.93 3.37
CA VAL A 81 -4.24 -16.75 4.09
C VAL A 81 -4.65 -15.65 3.12
N TYR A 82 -5.69 -14.88 3.43
CA TYR A 82 -6.02 -13.68 2.67
C TYR A 82 -6.37 -12.50 3.60
N PRO A 83 -5.56 -11.43 3.59
CA PRO A 83 -5.83 -10.18 4.27
C PRO A 83 -6.71 -9.29 3.39
N SER A 84 -8.02 -9.47 3.48
CA SER A 84 -8.99 -8.71 2.67
C SER A 84 -8.89 -7.19 2.84
N THR A 85 -9.19 -6.49 1.76
CA THR A 85 -9.14 -5.02 1.64
C THR A 85 -10.53 -4.39 1.56
N VAL A 86 -11.60 -5.19 1.77
CA VAL A 86 -12.98 -4.68 1.73
C VAL A 86 -13.18 -3.53 2.71
N GLY A 87 -13.58 -2.37 2.17
CA GLY A 87 -13.73 -1.10 2.87
C GLY A 87 -12.55 -0.15 2.72
N GLN A 88 -11.42 -0.60 2.18
CA GLN A 88 -10.19 0.19 1.96
C GLN A 88 -9.83 0.35 0.47
N GLU A 89 -10.70 -0.09 -0.44
CA GLU A 89 -10.37 -0.19 -1.87
C GLU A 89 -9.94 1.16 -2.47
N ALA A 90 -10.56 2.26 -2.01
CA ALA A 90 -10.22 3.61 -2.45
C ALA A 90 -8.77 3.99 -2.17
N CYS A 91 -8.21 3.58 -1.03
CA CYS A 91 -6.82 3.83 -0.67
C CYS A 91 -5.85 3.12 -1.63
N GLU A 92 -6.09 1.83 -1.87
CA GLU A 92 -5.22 0.99 -2.70
C GLU A 92 -5.28 1.34 -4.18
N ILE A 93 -6.48 1.59 -4.70
CA ILE A 93 -6.67 1.97 -6.10
C ILE A 93 -6.08 3.36 -6.35
N ALA A 94 -6.36 4.35 -5.48
CA ALA A 94 -5.77 5.68 -5.63
C ALA A 94 -4.23 5.62 -5.59
N ALA A 95 -3.64 4.84 -4.67
CA ALA A 95 -2.19 4.65 -4.61
C ALA A 95 -1.61 4.09 -5.91
N ALA A 96 -2.32 3.18 -6.57
CA ALA A 96 -1.89 2.63 -7.85
C ALA A 96 -1.99 3.66 -9.00
N LEU A 97 -3.10 4.41 -9.03
CA LEU A 97 -3.45 5.32 -10.13
C LEU A 97 -2.64 6.63 -10.14
N VAL A 98 -2.16 7.10 -8.98
CA VAL A 98 -1.36 8.34 -8.90
C VAL A 98 0.09 8.17 -9.33
N LEU A 99 0.56 6.93 -9.45
CA LEU A 99 1.95 6.61 -9.78
C LEU A 99 2.13 6.50 -11.30
N GLU A 100 3.16 7.15 -11.82
CA GLU A 100 3.58 7.04 -13.21
C GLU A 100 4.31 5.71 -13.46
N GLU A 101 4.62 5.42 -14.73
CA GLU A 101 5.26 4.16 -15.12
C GLU A 101 6.59 3.96 -14.38
N GLN A 102 7.41 5.01 -14.22
CA GLN A 102 8.72 4.99 -13.58
C GLN A 102 8.71 4.90 -12.06
N ASP A 103 7.56 5.14 -11.43
CA ASP A 103 7.43 5.15 -9.99
C ASP A 103 7.38 3.75 -9.41
N TRP A 104 7.63 3.65 -8.10
CA TRP A 104 7.65 2.39 -7.38
C TRP A 104 6.55 2.32 -6.31
N LEU A 105 5.86 1.19 -6.26
CA LEU A 105 4.94 0.86 -5.18
C LEU A 105 5.64 -0.05 -4.17
N PHE A 106 5.55 0.29 -2.88
CA PHE A 106 6.06 -0.52 -1.77
C PHE A 106 4.89 -0.99 -0.89
N PRO A 107 4.27 -2.14 -1.22
CA PRO A 107 3.10 -2.66 -0.52
C PRO A 107 3.46 -3.39 0.78
N SER A 108 2.52 -3.40 1.72
CA SER A 108 2.45 -4.38 2.82
C SER A 108 1.77 -5.67 2.36
N TYR A 109 1.70 -6.68 3.23
CA TYR A 109 1.00 -7.95 2.95
C TYR A 109 -0.48 -7.80 2.58
N ARG A 110 -1.14 -6.69 2.97
CA ARG A 110 -2.56 -6.45 2.68
C ARG A 110 -2.78 -5.88 1.28
N ASP A 111 -1.78 -5.21 0.72
CA ASP A 111 -1.96 -4.28 -0.40
C ASP A 111 -1.91 -4.97 -1.78
N THR A 112 -2.50 -6.16 -1.87
CA THR A 112 -2.56 -6.93 -3.11
C THR A 112 -3.45 -6.25 -4.16
N LEU A 113 -4.48 -5.52 -3.73
CA LEU A 113 -5.35 -4.79 -4.65
C LEU A 113 -4.62 -3.59 -5.25
N ALA A 114 -3.75 -2.90 -4.50
CA ALA A 114 -2.91 -1.83 -5.03
C ALA A 114 -1.97 -2.34 -6.13
N ALA A 115 -1.37 -3.52 -5.93
CA ALA A 115 -0.53 -4.17 -6.93
C ALA A 115 -1.32 -4.55 -8.19
N VAL A 116 -2.51 -5.13 -8.03
CA VAL A 116 -3.39 -5.51 -9.15
C VAL A 116 -3.95 -4.30 -9.90
N ALA A 117 -4.29 -3.22 -9.20
CA ALA A 117 -4.72 -1.95 -9.79
C ALA A 117 -3.57 -1.25 -10.54
N ARG A 118 -2.31 -1.53 -10.18
CA ARG A 118 -1.10 -1.10 -10.92
C ARG A 118 -0.83 -1.94 -12.17
N GLY A 119 -1.64 -2.96 -12.43
CA GLY A 119 -1.55 -3.82 -13.62
C GLY A 119 -0.86 -5.16 -13.37
N LEU A 120 -0.54 -5.51 -12.12
CA LEU A 120 -0.04 -6.84 -11.80
C LEU A 120 -1.13 -7.90 -12.01
N ASP A 121 -0.75 -9.06 -12.53
CA ASP A 121 -1.65 -10.19 -12.68
C ASP A 121 -2.18 -10.66 -11.29
N PRO A 122 -3.50 -10.88 -11.13
CA PRO A 122 -4.08 -11.31 -9.85
C PRO A 122 -3.51 -12.62 -9.29
N VAL A 123 -3.09 -13.58 -10.12
CA VAL A 123 -2.50 -14.84 -9.64
C VAL A 123 -1.09 -14.57 -9.09
N GLN A 124 -0.31 -13.73 -9.78
CA GLN A 124 1.01 -13.33 -9.32
C GLN A 124 0.94 -12.56 -7.98
N ALA A 125 -0.03 -11.65 -7.85
CA ALA A 125 -0.25 -10.88 -6.62
C ALA A 125 -0.59 -11.79 -5.41
N LEU A 126 -1.28 -12.90 -5.66
CA LEU A 126 -1.71 -13.84 -4.63
C LEU A 126 -0.70 -14.97 -4.36
N THR A 127 0.42 -15.06 -5.09
CA THR A 127 1.36 -16.19 -5.00
C THR A 127 1.93 -16.37 -3.58
N LEU A 128 2.35 -15.29 -2.92
CA LEU A 128 2.84 -15.34 -1.54
C LEU A 128 1.77 -15.87 -0.57
N LEU A 129 0.52 -15.48 -0.81
CA LEU A 129 -0.63 -15.81 0.03
C LEU A 129 -1.17 -17.22 -0.21
N ARG A 130 -0.94 -17.77 -1.41
CA ARG A 130 -1.13 -19.20 -1.71
C ARG A 130 -0.10 -20.05 -0.99
N GLY A 131 1.12 -19.54 -0.83
CA GLY A 131 2.24 -20.22 -0.18
C GLY A 131 3.18 -20.95 -1.14
N ASP A 132 3.09 -20.66 -2.44
CA ASP A 132 3.88 -21.34 -3.46
C ASP A 132 5.31 -20.82 -3.56
N TRP A 133 5.45 -19.49 -3.47
CA TRP A 133 6.72 -18.81 -3.68
C TRP A 133 6.76 -17.48 -2.93
N HIS A 134 7.95 -16.94 -2.70
CA HIS A 134 8.13 -15.70 -1.95
C HIS A 134 7.62 -14.45 -2.69
N THR A 135 7.59 -14.46 -4.02
CA THR A 135 7.07 -13.36 -4.85
C THR A 135 6.64 -13.89 -6.22
N GLY A 136 5.39 -13.65 -6.64
CA GLY A 136 4.86 -14.20 -7.90
C GLY A 136 5.26 -13.47 -9.18
N TYR A 137 6.12 -12.46 -9.10
CA TYR A 137 6.43 -11.54 -10.19
C TYR A 137 7.85 -10.98 -10.06
N ASP A 138 8.41 -10.41 -11.13
CA ASP A 138 9.67 -9.66 -11.05
C ASP A 138 9.39 -8.22 -10.55
N PRO A 139 9.88 -7.84 -9.35
CA PRO A 139 9.69 -6.50 -8.82
C PRO A 139 10.18 -5.37 -9.73
N ARG A 140 11.21 -5.63 -10.54
CA ARG A 140 11.81 -4.61 -11.42
C ARG A 140 10.99 -4.38 -12.67
N GLU A 141 10.38 -5.44 -13.22
CA GLU A 141 9.50 -5.35 -14.39
C GLU A 141 8.26 -4.53 -14.05
N HIS A 142 7.62 -4.83 -12.92
CA HIS A 142 6.38 -4.18 -12.53
C HIS A 142 6.58 -2.90 -11.70
N ARG A 143 7.81 -2.64 -11.22
CA ARG A 143 8.12 -1.58 -10.24
C ARG A 143 7.21 -1.62 -9.02
N ILE A 144 7.00 -2.83 -8.53
CA ILE A 144 6.27 -3.14 -7.30
C ILE A 144 7.25 -3.93 -6.44
N ALA A 145 7.58 -3.44 -5.25
CA ALA A 145 8.41 -4.21 -4.33
C ALA A 145 7.64 -5.45 -3.85
N PRO A 146 8.32 -6.56 -3.52
CA PRO A 146 7.68 -7.72 -2.92
C PRO A 146 6.77 -7.34 -1.75
N LEU A 147 5.64 -8.03 -1.62
CA LEU A 147 4.74 -7.86 -0.47
C LEU A 147 5.51 -8.11 0.83
N SER A 148 5.40 -7.18 1.79
CA SER A 148 6.08 -7.31 3.08
C SER A 148 5.15 -7.77 4.19
N THR A 149 5.44 -8.94 4.78
CA THR A 149 4.75 -9.47 5.96
C THR A 149 5.27 -8.85 7.27
N PRO A 150 6.59 -8.72 7.50
CA PRO A 150 7.10 -7.94 8.63
C PRO A 150 6.65 -6.48 8.53
N LEU A 151 6.09 -5.95 9.61
CA LEU A 151 5.50 -4.60 9.59
C LEU A 151 6.58 -3.54 9.36
N ALA A 152 6.25 -2.55 8.52
CA ALA A 152 7.04 -1.36 8.22
C ALA A 152 8.44 -1.56 7.58
N THR A 153 8.95 -2.78 7.44
CA THR A 153 10.30 -3.05 6.89
C THR A 153 10.47 -2.61 5.43
N GLN A 154 9.39 -2.55 4.65
CA GLN A 154 9.38 -2.06 3.28
C GLN A 154 9.62 -0.54 3.19
N LEU A 155 9.36 0.21 4.26
CA LEU A 155 9.45 1.67 4.29
C LEU A 155 10.89 2.19 4.12
N PRO A 156 11.90 1.72 4.89
CA PRO A 156 13.29 2.15 4.67
C PRO A 156 13.82 1.72 3.29
N HIS A 157 13.33 0.61 2.71
CA HIS A 157 13.68 0.21 1.35
C HIS A 157 13.13 1.18 0.30
N ALA A 158 11.89 1.68 0.47
CA ALA A 158 11.33 2.73 -0.37
C ALA A 158 12.19 3.99 -0.35
N VAL A 159 12.64 4.39 0.84
CA VAL A 159 13.53 5.55 1.02
C VAL A 159 14.87 5.33 0.33
N GLY A 160 15.50 4.16 0.50
CA GLY A 160 16.76 3.82 -0.14
C GLY A 160 16.68 3.85 -1.67
N LEU A 161 15.63 3.24 -2.24
CA LEU A 161 15.41 3.23 -3.69
C LEU A 161 15.20 4.64 -4.25
N ALA A 162 14.28 5.40 -3.65
CA ALA A 162 13.96 6.76 -4.07
C ALA A 162 15.16 7.71 -3.92
N HIS A 163 15.94 7.56 -2.85
CA HIS A 163 17.16 8.33 -2.65
C HIS A 163 18.22 7.99 -3.71
N ALA A 164 18.44 6.70 -3.99
CA ALA A 164 19.38 6.26 -5.03
C ALA A 164 18.97 6.77 -6.41
N ALA A 165 17.67 6.72 -6.75
CA ALA A 165 17.15 7.27 -8.00
C ALA A 165 17.42 8.78 -8.11
N ARG A 166 17.12 9.54 -7.04
CA ARG A 166 17.44 10.97 -6.98
C ARG A 166 18.93 11.27 -7.14
N LEU A 167 19.82 10.47 -6.54
CA LEU A 167 21.28 10.63 -6.70
C LEU A 167 21.74 10.41 -8.15
N ARG A 168 21.04 9.55 -8.91
CA ARG A 168 21.29 9.33 -10.35
C ARG A 168 20.67 10.39 -11.25
N GLY A 169 19.83 11.28 -10.70
CA GLY A 169 19.04 12.23 -11.48
C GLY A 169 17.80 11.61 -12.14
N ASP A 170 17.41 10.41 -11.71
CA ASP A 170 16.18 9.76 -12.18
C ASP A 170 14.97 10.43 -11.52
N ASP A 171 13.90 10.59 -12.29
CA ASP A 171 12.65 11.16 -11.82
C ASP A 171 11.69 10.08 -11.30
N VAL A 172 12.07 9.45 -10.18
CA VAL A 172 11.31 8.33 -9.57
C VAL A 172 10.74 8.77 -8.23
N VAL A 173 9.45 8.52 -8.02
CA VAL A 173 8.80 8.57 -6.71
C VAL A 173 8.56 7.16 -6.20
N ALA A 174 8.74 6.94 -4.90
CA ALA A 174 8.28 5.73 -4.23
C ALA A 174 7.04 6.03 -3.38
N LEU A 175 5.97 5.26 -3.54
CA LEU A 175 4.81 5.28 -2.66
C LEU A 175 4.84 4.03 -1.77
N ALA A 176 4.97 4.25 -0.46
CA ALA A 176 5.11 3.19 0.52
C ALA A 176 3.89 3.11 1.43
N MET A 177 3.27 1.93 1.50
CA MET A 177 2.00 1.70 2.17
C MET A 177 2.21 1.01 3.52
N VAL A 178 1.43 1.39 4.53
CA VAL A 178 1.48 0.80 5.87
C VAL A 178 0.12 0.93 6.58
N GLY A 179 -0.22 0.01 7.47
CA GLY A 179 -1.41 0.14 8.34
C GLY A 179 -1.12 0.99 9.58
N ASP A 180 -2.16 1.34 10.34
CA ASP A 180 -2.04 2.08 11.60
C ASP A 180 -1.09 1.40 12.61
N GLY A 181 -1.13 0.07 12.71
CA GLY A 181 -0.23 -0.67 13.58
C GLY A 181 1.24 -0.57 13.23
N GLY A 182 1.57 -0.50 11.92
CA GLY A 182 2.95 -0.34 11.48
C GLY A 182 3.56 1.01 11.88
N THR A 183 2.74 2.00 12.23
CA THR A 183 3.22 3.32 12.69
C THR A 183 3.82 3.32 14.11
N SER A 184 3.78 2.18 14.78
CA SER A 184 4.42 1.93 16.08
C SER A 184 5.77 1.22 15.97
N GLU A 185 6.14 0.76 14.76
CA GLU A 185 7.43 0.09 14.53
C GLU A 185 8.59 1.09 14.47
N GLY A 186 9.79 0.64 14.87
CA GLY A 186 11.02 1.43 14.75
C GLY A 186 11.32 1.81 13.30
N ASP A 187 11.15 0.86 12.37
CA ASP A 187 11.40 1.07 10.94
C ASP A 187 10.55 2.18 10.33
N PHE A 188 9.33 2.40 10.84
CA PHE A 188 8.49 3.53 10.44
C PHE A 188 9.15 4.86 10.85
N HIS A 189 9.62 4.98 12.10
CA HIS A 189 10.32 6.16 12.58
C HIS A 189 11.59 6.43 11.77
N GLU A 190 12.40 5.39 11.54
CA GLU A 190 13.66 5.49 10.82
C GLU A 190 13.44 5.92 9.36
N ALA A 191 12.48 5.29 8.65
CA ALA A 191 12.16 5.64 7.27
C ALA A 191 11.72 7.10 7.13
N LEU A 192 10.81 7.56 8.00
CA LEU A 192 10.34 8.95 7.97
C LEU A 192 11.48 9.95 8.21
N ASN A 193 12.33 9.67 9.20
CA ASN A 193 13.46 10.54 9.52
C ASN A 193 14.48 10.59 8.36
N PHE A 194 14.87 9.44 7.81
CA PHE A 194 15.80 9.39 6.68
C PHE A 194 15.24 10.10 5.43
N ALA A 195 13.96 9.86 5.11
CA ALA A 195 13.31 10.52 3.98
C ALA A 195 13.31 12.04 4.12
N ALA A 196 13.01 12.56 5.32
CA ALA A 196 12.99 13.99 5.58
C ALA A 196 14.39 14.62 5.50
N VAL A 197 15.39 14.00 6.14
CA VAL A 197 16.77 14.48 6.13
C VAL A 197 17.34 14.51 4.71
N TRP A 198 17.10 13.47 3.92
CA TRP A 198 17.59 13.38 2.54
C TRP A 198 16.70 14.05 1.50
N LYS A 199 15.54 14.57 1.91
CA LYS A 199 14.47 15.01 1.00
C LYS A 199 14.19 13.95 -0.07
N ALA A 200 14.15 12.68 0.32
CA ALA A 200 13.91 11.58 -0.62
C ALA A 200 12.50 11.72 -1.26
N PRO A 201 12.34 11.40 -2.55
CA PRO A 201 11.05 11.49 -3.22
C PRO A 201 10.14 10.30 -2.83
N VAL A 202 9.59 10.35 -1.62
CA VAL A 202 8.77 9.27 -1.03
C VAL A 202 7.42 9.81 -0.53
N VAL A 203 6.34 9.11 -0.85
CA VAL A 203 5.02 9.32 -0.25
C VAL A 203 4.71 8.15 0.66
N PHE A 204 4.44 8.41 1.93
CA PHE A 204 4.02 7.39 2.89
C PHE A 204 2.51 7.42 3.02
N LEU A 205 1.84 6.33 2.66
CA LEU A 205 0.39 6.18 2.81
C LEU A 205 0.08 5.26 3.99
N VAL A 206 -0.48 5.84 5.05
CA VAL A 206 -1.00 5.12 6.20
C VAL A 206 -2.48 4.84 5.99
N GLN A 207 -2.84 3.57 5.88
CA GLN A 207 -4.22 3.10 5.84
C GLN A 207 -4.69 2.86 7.27
N ASN A 208 -5.30 3.88 7.87
CA ASN A 208 -5.79 3.84 9.25
C ASN A 208 -7.19 3.23 9.27
N ASN A 209 -7.28 1.92 9.50
CA ASN A 209 -8.56 1.22 9.65
C ASN A 209 -9.03 1.09 11.11
N GLY A 210 -8.33 1.75 12.03
CA GLY A 210 -8.64 1.77 13.45
C GLY A 210 -8.13 0.58 14.26
N PHE A 211 -7.60 -0.48 13.62
CA PHE A 211 -7.19 -1.72 14.31
C PHE A 211 -5.94 -2.39 13.76
N ALA A 212 -4.96 -2.60 14.63
CA ALA A 212 -3.87 -3.54 14.42
C ALA A 212 -4.25 -4.93 14.92
N ILE A 213 -4.75 -5.77 14.01
CA ILE A 213 -5.41 -7.05 14.33
C ILE A 213 -6.64 -6.80 15.22
N SER A 214 -6.46 -6.86 16.53
CA SER A 214 -7.45 -6.62 17.60
C SER A 214 -7.13 -5.44 18.50
N VAL A 215 -5.96 -4.80 18.33
CA VAL A 215 -5.53 -3.65 19.12
C VAL A 215 -6.14 -2.38 18.51
N PRO A 216 -7.07 -1.69 19.19
CA PRO A 216 -7.64 -0.45 18.69
C PRO A 216 -6.61 0.68 18.69
N LEU A 217 -6.79 1.66 17.80
CA LEU A 217 -5.90 2.82 17.64
C LEU A 217 -5.59 3.55 18.96
N SER A 218 -6.56 3.65 19.87
CA SER A 218 -6.41 4.28 21.19
C SER A 218 -5.38 3.60 22.10
N LYS A 219 -5.07 2.32 21.84
CA LYS A 219 -3.98 1.57 22.51
C LYS A 219 -2.70 1.53 21.68
N GLN A 220 -2.74 2.01 20.44
CA GLN A 220 -1.60 2.01 19.53
C GLN A 220 -0.73 3.25 19.72
N THR A 221 -1.34 4.42 19.89
CA THR A 221 -0.62 5.70 19.96
C THR A 221 -1.45 6.77 20.67
N ALA A 222 -0.77 7.73 21.29
CA ALA A 222 -1.40 8.92 21.91
C ALA A 222 -1.41 10.15 20.97
N ALA A 223 -0.84 10.02 19.76
CA ALA A 223 -0.86 11.11 18.78
C ALA A 223 -2.31 11.49 18.42
N PRO A 224 -2.63 12.79 18.24
CA PRO A 224 -3.99 13.21 17.85
C PRO A 224 -4.47 12.53 16.57
N THR A 225 -3.57 12.38 15.59
CA THR A 225 -3.76 11.56 14.39
C THR A 225 -2.41 10.96 13.99
N LEU A 226 -2.38 9.99 13.08
CA LEU A 226 -1.13 9.42 12.56
C LEU A 226 -0.38 10.43 11.67
N ALA A 227 -1.09 11.31 10.95
CA ALA A 227 -0.52 12.40 10.18
C ALA A 227 0.30 13.37 11.05
N HIS A 228 -0.07 13.56 12.33
CA HIS A 228 0.70 14.42 13.25
C HIS A 228 2.12 13.92 13.51
N LYS A 229 2.38 12.61 13.32
CA LYS A 229 3.74 12.06 13.44
C LYS A 229 4.70 12.74 12.45
N ALA A 230 4.22 13.20 11.29
CA ALA A 230 5.01 13.89 10.27
C ALA A 230 5.72 15.15 10.80
N VAL A 231 5.05 15.89 11.69
CA VAL A 231 5.53 17.16 12.27
C VAL A 231 6.87 16.97 12.97
N GLY A 232 7.03 15.86 13.69
CA GLY A 232 8.27 15.53 14.41
C GLY A 232 9.49 15.34 13.50
N TYR A 233 9.27 15.05 12.21
CA TYR A 233 10.32 14.88 11.22
C TYR A 233 10.51 16.10 10.31
N GLY A 234 9.71 17.16 10.50
CA GLY A 234 9.77 18.36 9.66
C GLY A 234 9.21 18.15 8.25
N MET A 235 8.29 17.20 8.07
CA MET A 235 7.60 16.94 6.80
C MET A 235 6.09 17.18 6.93
N PRO A 236 5.37 17.50 5.83
CA PRO A 236 3.92 17.67 5.86
C PRO A 236 3.19 16.36 6.18
N GLY A 237 2.20 16.45 7.08
CA GLY A 237 1.21 15.40 7.31
C GLY A 237 -0.13 15.80 6.71
N ARG A 238 -0.77 14.89 5.97
CA ARG A 238 -2.11 15.09 5.40
C ARG A 238 -3.09 14.07 5.98
N LEU A 239 -4.28 14.53 6.33
CA LEU A 239 -5.38 13.70 6.83
C LEU A 239 -6.48 13.69 5.77
N VAL A 240 -6.90 12.50 5.33
CA VAL A 240 -7.89 12.34 4.25
C VAL A 240 -8.92 11.28 4.62
N ASP A 241 -10.15 11.46 4.17
CA ASP A 241 -11.17 10.40 4.21
C ASP A 241 -10.76 9.30 3.23
N GLY A 242 -10.37 8.15 3.76
CA GLY A 242 -9.82 7.04 2.99
C GLY A 242 -10.85 6.31 2.12
N ASN A 243 -12.15 6.57 2.31
CA ASN A 243 -13.22 6.01 1.50
C ASN A 243 -13.69 6.98 0.39
N ASP A 244 -13.23 8.22 0.42
CA ASP A 244 -13.40 9.18 -0.66
C ASP A 244 -12.23 9.08 -1.65
N ILE A 245 -12.37 8.24 -2.67
CA ILE A 245 -11.29 8.02 -3.65
C ILE A 245 -10.88 9.29 -4.40
N ALA A 246 -11.78 10.26 -4.57
CA ALA A 246 -11.44 11.53 -5.21
C ALA A 246 -10.49 12.35 -4.32
N ALA A 247 -10.79 12.41 -3.01
CA ALA A 247 -9.95 13.07 -2.03
C ALA A 247 -8.59 12.37 -1.87
N VAL A 248 -8.58 11.04 -1.76
CA VAL A 248 -7.34 10.27 -1.65
C VAL A 248 -6.47 10.46 -2.90
N HIS A 249 -7.05 10.37 -4.09
CA HIS A 249 -6.33 10.59 -5.34
C HIS A 249 -5.77 12.02 -5.43
N GLU A 250 -6.53 13.05 -5.08
CA GLU A 250 -6.06 14.44 -5.09
C GLU A 250 -4.87 14.66 -4.14
N VAL A 251 -4.98 14.18 -2.89
CA VAL A 251 -3.92 14.32 -1.88
C VAL A 251 -2.66 13.55 -2.27
N LEU A 252 -2.81 12.32 -2.77
CA LEU A 252 -1.67 11.51 -3.22
C LEU A 252 -1.03 12.12 -4.48
N SER A 253 -1.81 12.65 -5.42
CA SER A 253 -1.30 13.34 -6.62
C SER A 253 -0.50 14.60 -6.26
N GLU A 254 -0.95 15.36 -5.26
CA GLU A 254 -0.20 16.49 -4.72
C GLU A 254 1.12 16.03 -4.06
N ALA A 255 1.06 14.99 -3.24
CA ALA A 255 2.22 14.43 -2.55
C ALA A 255 3.28 13.89 -3.52
N VAL A 256 2.85 13.17 -4.58
CA VAL A 256 3.73 12.66 -5.64
C VAL A 256 4.40 13.82 -6.38
N ARG A 257 3.63 14.84 -6.82
CA ARG A 257 4.20 16.03 -7.48
C ARG A 257 5.20 16.78 -6.60
N ARG A 258 4.92 16.90 -5.29
CA ARG A 258 5.84 17.49 -4.31
C ARG A 258 7.13 16.69 -4.19
N ALA A 259 7.02 15.38 -4.04
CA ALA A 259 8.17 14.48 -3.92
C ALA A 259 9.05 14.58 -5.18
N ARG A 260 8.43 14.46 -6.36
CA ARG A 260 9.05 14.56 -7.69
C ARG A 260 9.83 15.86 -7.89
N SER A 261 9.21 17.00 -7.57
CA SER A 261 9.82 18.34 -7.68
C SER A 261 10.89 18.64 -6.60
N GLY A 262 11.27 17.66 -5.78
CA GLY A 262 12.32 17.80 -4.76
C GLY A 262 11.86 18.47 -3.46
N GLY A 263 10.55 18.63 -3.27
CA GLY A 263 9.92 19.14 -2.04
C GLY A 263 10.04 18.21 -0.83
N GLY A 264 10.56 17.00 -1.03
CA GLY A 264 10.76 15.98 0.00
C GLY A 264 9.50 15.16 0.26
N PRO A 265 9.50 14.33 1.31
CA PRO A 265 8.44 13.36 1.54
C PRO A 265 7.15 13.99 2.08
N THR A 266 6.07 13.22 2.00
CA THR A 266 4.78 13.53 2.63
C THR A 266 4.26 12.29 3.36
N LEU A 267 3.70 12.46 4.55
CA LEU A 267 2.93 11.42 5.24
C LEU A 267 1.44 11.69 5.03
N VAL A 268 0.73 10.74 4.43
CA VAL A 268 -0.72 10.79 4.21
C VAL A 268 -1.37 9.73 5.10
N GLU A 269 -2.25 10.16 6.00
CA GLU A 269 -3.14 9.29 6.76
C GLU A 269 -4.51 9.27 6.09
N ALA A 270 -4.88 8.11 5.57
CA ALA A 270 -6.21 7.84 5.05
C ALA A 270 -7.03 7.11 6.13
N VAL A 271 -8.06 7.78 6.65
CA VAL A 271 -8.97 7.21 7.65
C VAL A 271 -10.00 6.36 6.93
N THR A 272 -9.93 5.05 7.10
CA THR A 272 -10.73 4.06 6.37
C THR A 272 -11.19 2.96 7.33
N TYR A 273 -11.68 1.83 6.81
CA TYR A 273 -12.09 0.71 7.64
C TYR A 273 -11.94 -0.63 6.95
N ARG A 274 -11.49 -1.61 7.73
CA ARG A 274 -11.43 -3.01 7.31
C ARG A 274 -12.74 -3.68 7.71
N ILE A 275 -13.68 -3.79 6.77
CA ILE A 275 -15.02 -4.35 7.05
C ILE A 275 -14.92 -5.83 7.45
N GLU A 276 -14.07 -6.59 6.76
CA GLU A 276 -13.84 -8.00 7.07
C GLU A 276 -12.88 -8.19 8.27
N ALA A 277 -12.69 -9.44 8.69
CA ALA A 277 -11.75 -9.78 9.76
C ALA A 277 -10.30 -9.47 9.36
N HIS A 278 -9.35 -9.54 10.32
CA HIS A 278 -7.94 -9.28 10.02
C HIS A 278 -7.39 -10.15 8.89
N THR A 279 -7.70 -11.45 8.97
CA THR A 279 -7.48 -12.49 7.97
C THR A 279 -8.58 -13.54 8.14
N ASN A 280 -8.60 -14.55 7.27
CA ASN A 280 -9.46 -15.73 7.40
C ASN A 280 -9.21 -16.57 8.68
N ALA A 281 -8.15 -16.31 9.44
CA ALA A 281 -7.84 -16.98 10.71
C ALA A 281 -8.27 -16.19 11.95
N ASP A 282 -8.85 -14.99 11.77
CA ASP A 282 -9.24 -14.09 12.85
C ASP A 282 -10.76 -14.07 13.08
N ASP A 283 -11.17 -13.80 14.32
CA ASP A 283 -12.57 -13.59 14.70
C ASP A 283 -12.75 -12.17 15.25
N ALA A 284 -13.23 -11.30 14.37
CA ALA A 284 -13.37 -9.89 14.66
C ALA A 284 -14.54 -9.54 15.59
N THR A 285 -15.50 -10.45 15.78
CA THR A 285 -16.65 -10.23 16.68
C THR A 285 -16.22 -10.13 18.16
N ARG A 286 -14.99 -10.54 18.45
CA ARG A 286 -14.40 -10.52 19.80
C ARG A 286 -13.94 -9.14 20.26
N TYR A 287 -13.76 -8.19 19.33
CA TYR A 287 -13.13 -6.90 19.64
C TYR A 287 -13.72 -5.70 18.88
N ARG A 288 -14.72 -5.90 18.01
CA ARG A 288 -15.44 -4.82 17.30
C ARG A 288 -16.95 -4.95 17.50
N GLY A 289 -17.65 -3.83 17.57
CA GLY A 289 -19.11 -3.81 17.69
C GLY A 289 -19.79 -3.72 16.33
N ASP A 290 -20.91 -4.42 16.14
CA ASP A 290 -21.66 -4.43 14.87
C ASP A 290 -22.08 -3.03 14.43
N ALA A 291 -22.48 -2.16 15.37
CA ALA A 291 -22.89 -0.78 15.06
C ALA A 291 -21.77 0.05 14.42
N GLU A 292 -20.52 -0.19 14.81
CA GLU A 292 -19.35 0.46 14.21
C GLU A 292 -19.14 -0.04 12.77
N VAL A 293 -19.22 -1.35 12.56
CA VAL A 293 -19.08 -1.97 11.24
C VAL A 293 -20.18 -1.49 10.28
N GLU A 294 -21.44 -1.45 10.73
CA GLU A 294 -22.57 -0.99 9.91
C GLU A 294 -22.44 0.50 9.54
N ALA A 295 -21.93 1.34 10.43
CA ALA A 295 -21.64 2.74 10.12
C ALA A 295 -20.61 2.86 8.98
N TRP A 296 -19.56 2.03 8.99
CA TRP A 296 -18.56 2.01 7.94
C TRP A 296 -19.05 1.38 6.63
N LYS A 297 -19.96 0.39 6.67
CA LYS A 297 -20.65 -0.12 5.47
C LYS A 297 -21.52 0.96 4.82
N ALA A 298 -22.12 1.85 5.59
CA ALA A 298 -22.87 2.99 5.04
C ALA A 298 -21.95 4.04 4.37
N HIS A 299 -20.66 4.01 4.67
CA HIS A 299 -19.61 4.87 4.09
C HIS A 299 -18.73 4.09 3.07
N ASP A 300 -19.32 3.14 2.35
CA ASP A 300 -18.61 2.28 1.38
C ASP A 300 -18.07 3.09 0.17
N PRO A 301 -16.77 3.00 -0.16
CA PRO A 301 -16.16 3.80 -1.23
C PRO A 301 -16.81 3.59 -2.61
N VAL A 302 -17.29 2.37 -2.91
CA VAL A 302 -17.99 2.07 -4.17
C VAL A 302 -19.30 2.85 -4.24
N ALA A 303 -20.11 2.76 -3.17
CA ALA A 303 -21.41 3.40 -3.09
C ALA A 303 -21.31 4.93 -3.01
N LEU A 304 -20.29 5.46 -2.32
CA LEU A 304 -20.03 6.90 -2.25
C LEU A 304 -19.78 7.47 -3.64
N LEU A 305 -18.85 6.88 -4.40
CA LEU A 305 -18.51 7.37 -5.73
C LEU A 305 -19.67 7.16 -6.72
N GLU A 306 -20.26 5.96 -6.77
CA GLU A 306 -21.35 5.65 -7.70
C GLU A 306 -22.52 6.63 -7.53
N ARG A 307 -22.92 6.92 -6.29
CA ARG A 307 -23.97 7.89 -5.99
C ARG A 307 -23.62 9.29 -6.47
N GLU A 308 -22.39 9.76 -6.20
CA GLU A 308 -21.95 11.10 -6.64
C GLU A 308 -21.96 11.23 -8.17
N LEU A 309 -21.40 10.24 -8.88
CA LEU A 309 -21.32 10.29 -10.34
C LEU A 309 -22.70 10.15 -11.00
N THR A 310 -23.59 9.33 -10.43
CA THR A 310 -24.97 9.19 -10.92
C THR A 310 -25.76 10.49 -10.74
N ALA A 311 -25.67 11.12 -9.56
CA ALA A 311 -26.35 12.39 -9.28
C ALA A 311 -25.89 13.52 -10.22
N ARG A 312 -24.66 13.44 -10.73
CA ARG A 312 -24.07 14.39 -11.69
C ARG A 312 -24.29 14.02 -13.16
N GLY A 313 -24.93 12.89 -13.45
CA GLY A 313 -25.07 12.38 -14.82
C GLY A 313 -23.74 11.97 -15.47
N ILE A 314 -22.69 11.78 -14.67
CA ILE A 314 -21.40 11.25 -15.12
C ILE A 314 -21.49 9.74 -15.27
N LEU A 315 -22.29 9.05 -14.48
CA LEU A 315 -22.42 7.59 -14.56
C LEU A 315 -23.88 7.21 -14.83
N ASP A 316 -24.09 6.26 -15.74
CA ASP A 316 -25.39 5.68 -16.06
C ASP A 316 -25.43 4.18 -15.75
N GLU A 317 -26.62 3.58 -15.82
CA GLU A 317 -26.83 2.16 -15.54
C GLU A 317 -26.01 1.25 -16.46
N GLN A 318 -25.80 1.66 -17.71
CA GLN A 318 -25.02 0.89 -18.68
C GLN A 318 -23.54 0.83 -18.29
N ALA A 319 -22.96 1.96 -17.87
CA ALA A 319 -21.58 2.01 -17.40
C ALA A 319 -21.39 1.22 -16.10
N VAL A 320 -22.35 1.29 -15.17
CA VAL A 320 -22.34 0.48 -13.94
C VAL A 320 -22.37 -1.00 -14.27
N GLN A 321 -23.23 -1.43 -15.20
CA GLN A 321 -23.32 -2.83 -15.59
C GLN A 321 -22.04 -3.31 -16.28
N ALA A 322 -21.46 -2.51 -17.18
CA ALA A 322 -20.21 -2.84 -17.85
C ALA A 322 -19.05 -3.02 -16.85
N ALA A 323 -18.96 -2.19 -15.81
CA ALA A 323 -17.97 -2.35 -14.75
C ALA A 323 -18.15 -3.67 -13.97
N LYS A 324 -19.40 -4.05 -13.69
CA LYS A 324 -19.73 -5.32 -13.01
C LYS A 324 -19.38 -6.53 -13.88
N ASP A 325 -19.73 -6.50 -15.17
CA ASP A 325 -19.45 -7.58 -16.10
C ASP A 325 -17.94 -7.81 -16.23
N ALA A 326 -17.15 -6.73 -16.42
CA ALA A 326 -15.69 -6.82 -16.46
C ALA A 326 -15.08 -7.35 -15.15
N ALA A 327 -15.67 -6.99 -14.00
CA ALA A 327 -15.25 -7.49 -12.70
C ALA A 327 -15.55 -9.00 -12.53
N GLU A 328 -16.68 -9.48 -13.04
CA GLU A 328 -17.01 -10.91 -13.06
C GLU A 328 -16.11 -11.71 -14.01
N GLU A 329 -15.79 -11.17 -15.18
CA GLU A 329 -14.83 -11.79 -16.12
C GLU A 329 -13.46 -11.99 -15.46
N MET A 330 -12.93 -10.95 -14.81
CA MET A 330 -11.67 -11.03 -14.07
C MET A 330 -11.74 -12.06 -12.93
N ALA A 331 -12.86 -12.11 -12.19
CA ALA A 331 -13.01 -13.08 -11.11
C ALA A 331 -13.15 -14.52 -11.60
N ALA A 332 -13.79 -14.73 -12.75
CA ALA A 332 -13.88 -16.04 -13.39
C ALA A 332 -12.51 -16.54 -13.84
N ASP A 333 -11.71 -15.70 -14.51
CA ASP A 333 -10.33 -16.00 -14.90
C ASP A 333 -9.45 -16.31 -13.68
N LEU A 334 -9.48 -15.45 -12.66
CA LEU A 334 -8.74 -15.66 -11.42
C LEU A 334 -9.11 -17.00 -10.78
N ARG A 335 -10.40 -17.32 -10.70
CA ARG A 335 -10.88 -18.59 -10.14
C ARG A 335 -10.38 -19.78 -10.93
N GLU A 336 -10.46 -19.72 -12.26
CA GLU A 336 -10.00 -20.80 -13.14
C GLU A 336 -8.50 -21.06 -12.94
N ARG A 337 -7.68 -20.00 -13.05
CA ARG A 337 -6.22 -20.12 -12.96
C ARG A 337 -5.73 -20.48 -11.57
N MET A 338 -6.41 -20.03 -10.51
CA MET A 338 -6.08 -20.44 -9.14
C MET A 338 -6.49 -21.87 -8.82
N ASN A 339 -7.37 -22.49 -9.63
CA ASN A 339 -7.73 -23.91 -9.51
C ASN A 339 -6.79 -24.86 -10.25
N ALA A 340 -5.84 -24.34 -11.03
CA ALA A 340 -4.72 -25.14 -11.52
C ALA A 340 -3.74 -25.43 -10.38
N ASP A 341 -3.33 -26.69 -10.23
CA ASP A 341 -2.33 -27.06 -9.23
C ASP A 341 -0.96 -26.49 -9.59
N PRO A 342 -0.24 -25.92 -8.62
CA PRO A 342 1.07 -25.34 -8.89
C PRO A 342 2.08 -26.45 -9.20
N VAL A 343 2.87 -26.22 -10.25
CA VAL A 343 4.02 -27.08 -10.56
C VAL A 343 5.19 -26.54 -9.75
N LEU A 344 5.55 -27.26 -8.69
CA LEU A 344 6.65 -26.89 -7.79
C LEU A 344 7.83 -27.84 -8.01
N ASN A 345 9.04 -27.30 -7.99
CA ASN A 345 10.27 -28.09 -7.97
C ASN A 345 10.85 -28.04 -6.55
N PRO A 346 10.89 -29.16 -5.80
CA PRO A 346 11.44 -29.19 -4.45
C PRO A 346 12.90 -28.70 -4.37
N MET A 347 13.66 -28.81 -5.45
CA MET A 347 15.05 -28.35 -5.50
C MET A 347 15.17 -26.82 -5.44
N ASP A 348 14.11 -26.08 -5.74
CA ASP A 348 14.12 -24.62 -5.75
C ASP A 348 14.34 -24.03 -4.35
N ILE A 349 14.13 -24.79 -3.27
CA ILE A 349 14.43 -24.36 -1.89
C ILE A 349 15.92 -24.03 -1.68
N PHE A 350 16.81 -24.57 -2.52
CA PHE A 350 18.24 -24.31 -2.50
C PHE A 350 18.67 -23.25 -3.53
N ALA A 351 17.76 -22.86 -4.42
CA ALA A 351 17.99 -21.82 -5.42
C ALA A 351 17.78 -20.43 -4.79
N HIS A 352 18.39 -19.39 -5.38
CA HIS A 352 18.16 -17.98 -5.02
C HIS A 352 18.51 -17.55 -3.59
N VAL A 353 19.06 -18.43 -2.73
CA VAL A 353 19.57 -18.07 -1.40
C VAL A 353 20.76 -17.12 -1.50
N TYR A 354 21.64 -17.38 -2.47
CA TYR A 354 22.80 -16.55 -2.83
C TYR A 354 22.92 -16.49 -4.36
N ALA A 355 23.75 -15.57 -4.87
CA ALA A 355 24.06 -15.51 -6.30
C ALA A 355 24.70 -16.81 -6.82
N GLU A 356 25.53 -17.45 -5.99
CA GLU A 356 26.12 -18.77 -6.25
C GLU A 356 25.86 -19.70 -5.05
N GLN A 357 25.51 -20.95 -5.31
CA GLN A 357 25.30 -21.93 -4.25
C GLN A 357 26.61 -22.27 -3.52
N THR A 358 26.59 -22.10 -2.20
CA THR A 358 27.69 -22.50 -1.32
C THR A 358 27.92 -24.01 -1.38
N GLY A 359 29.13 -24.47 -0.99
CA GLY A 359 29.43 -25.91 -0.93
C GLY A 359 28.44 -26.69 -0.06
N ARG A 360 28.04 -26.11 1.08
CA ARG A 360 27.06 -26.71 1.99
C ARG A 360 25.65 -26.79 1.39
N LEU A 361 25.21 -25.78 0.65
CA LEU A 361 23.92 -25.83 -0.05
C LEU A 361 23.92 -26.90 -1.15
N ARG A 362 25.06 -27.08 -1.84
CA ARG A 362 25.21 -28.17 -2.82
C ARG A 362 25.12 -29.55 -2.17
N GLU A 363 25.81 -29.76 -1.05
CA GLU A 363 25.71 -31.01 -0.28
C GLU A 363 24.26 -31.30 0.16
N GLN A 364 23.55 -30.30 0.68
CA GLN A 364 22.14 -30.43 1.07
C GLN A 364 21.22 -30.72 -0.13
N ALA A 365 21.46 -30.06 -1.27
CA ALA A 365 20.72 -30.31 -2.50
C ALA A 365 20.97 -31.74 -3.02
N ASP A 366 22.20 -32.24 -2.95
CA ASP A 366 22.54 -33.61 -3.34
C ASP A 366 21.88 -34.64 -2.42
N MET A 367 21.78 -34.35 -1.11
CA MET A 367 21.03 -35.18 -0.16
C MET A 367 19.55 -35.27 -0.52
N LEU A 368 18.87 -34.15 -0.76
CA LEU A 368 17.45 -34.16 -1.13
C LEU A 368 17.23 -34.86 -2.47
N ARG A 369 18.11 -34.63 -3.46
CA ARG A 369 18.02 -35.30 -4.76
C ARG A 369 18.10 -36.82 -4.61
N ALA A 370 19.03 -37.30 -3.79
CA ALA A 370 19.16 -38.73 -3.53
C ALA A 370 17.92 -39.33 -2.84
N GLU A 371 17.24 -38.56 -1.98
CA GLU A 371 15.98 -38.98 -1.35
C GLU A 371 14.84 -39.07 -2.36
N LEU A 372 14.67 -38.05 -3.23
CA LEU A 372 13.67 -38.04 -4.29
C LEU A 372 13.88 -39.17 -5.31
N ASP A 373 15.13 -39.36 -5.75
CA ASP A 373 15.49 -40.44 -6.70
C ASP A 373 15.18 -41.83 -6.12
N ALA A 374 15.32 -41.99 -4.79
CA ALA A 374 15.00 -43.23 -4.10
C ALA A 374 13.48 -43.45 -3.96
N GLU A 375 12.69 -42.39 -3.73
CA GLU A 375 11.23 -42.45 -3.71
C GLU A 375 10.64 -42.80 -5.08
N GLU A 376 11.19 -42.28 -6.18
CA GLU A 376 10.74 -42.62 -7.54
C GLU A 376 11.01 -44.08 -7.94
N GLN A 377 11.97 -44.74 -7.28
CA GLN A 377 12.36 -46.13 -7.52
C GLN A 377 11.61 -47.14 -6.64
N SER A 378 10.89 -46.67 -5.60
CA SER A 378 10.09 -47.50 -4.69
C SER A 378 8.64 -47.62 -5.14
#